data_AF-A0A4Y8I3E1-F1
#
_entry.id   AF-A0A4Y8I3E1-F1
#
_cell.length_a   1.000
_cell.length_b   1.000
_cell.length_c   1.000
_cell.angle_alpha   90.00
_cell.angle_beta   90.00
_cell.angle_gamma   90.00
#
_symmetry.space_group_name_H-M   'P 1'
#
loop_
_entity.id
_entity.type
_entity.pdbx_description
1 polymer ?
#
loop_
_entity_poly.entity_id
_entity_poly.type
_entity_poly.pdbx_seq_one_letter_code
_entity_poly.pdbx_strand_id
1 'polypeptide(L)'
;MSELKFLINKAKQKDLKAMGELFNKFKPLLKSRAKRYSRYGLEYDDVFQQGALIFILAVYDYKEIPPTTFAGYMKKRISWGLWVYYRKYLNQQIEISSGLKPKEM
;
A
#
# COMPACT_ATOMS: atom_id res chain seq x y z
N MET A 1 -3.56 26.70 -5.77
CA MET A 1 -3.55 25.37 -5.11
C MET A 1 -2.84 24.41 -6.06
N SER A 2 -1.87 23.61 -5.62
CA SER A 2 -1.17 22.70 -6.55
C SER A 2 -2.13 21.61 -7.06
N GLU A 3 -1.95 21.17 -8.31
CA GLU A 3 -2.75 20.10 -8.94
C GLU A 3 -2.82 18.85 -8.03
N LEU A 4 -1.68 18.47 -7.43
CA LEU A 4 -1.60 17.35 -6.49
C LEU A 4 -2.49 17.55 -5.25
N LYS A 5 -2.49 18.76 -4.66
CA LYS A 5 -3.31 19.05 -3.47
C LYS A 5 -4.80 19.03 -3.80
N PHE A 6 -5.18 19.50 -4.99
CA PHE A 6 -6.55 19.39 -5.49
C PHE A 6 -6.99 17.92 -5.63
N LEU A 7 -6.15 17.09 -6.27
CA LEU A 7 -6.41 15.66 -6.43
C LEU A 7 -6.54 14.93 -5.10
N ILE A 8 -5.65 15.20 -4.14
CA ILE A 8 -5.73 14.64 -2.80
C ILE A 8 -7.06 15.00 -2.15
N ASN A 9 -7.45 16.27 -2.15
CA ASN A 9 -8.69 16.72 -1.52
C ASN A 9 -9.92 16.06 -2.16
N LYS A 10 -9.98 15.97 -3.49
CA LYS A 10 -11.07 15.28 -4.21
C LYS A 10 -11.10 13.78 -3.92
N ALA A 11 -9.95 13.11 -3.94
CA ALA A 11 -9.84 11.70 -3.61
C ALA A 11 -10.34 11.41 -2.18
N LYS A 12 -10.04 12.29 -1.21
CA LYS A 12 -10.56 12.19 0.16
C LYS A 12 -12.07 12.40 0.27
N GLN A 13 -12.67 13.13 -0.68
CA GLN A 13 -14.12 13.29 -0.82
C GLN A 13 -14.79 12.10 -1.57
N LYS A 14 -14.09 10.96 -1.69
CA LYS A 14 -14.56 9.75 -2.40
C LYS A 14 -14.78 9.94 -3.90
N ASP A 15 -14.15 10.95 -4.51
CA ASP A 15 -14.11 11.09 -5.96
C ASP A 15 -13.24 9.99 -6.56
N LEU A 16 -13.89 9.01 -7.21
CA LEU A 16 -13.23 7.85 -7.80
C LEU A 16 -12.28 8.23 -8.94
N LYS A 17 -12.61 9.27 -9.70
CA LYS A 17 -11.77 9.74 -10.81
C LYS A 17 -10.49 10.36 -10.26
N ALA A 18 -10.61 11.23 -9.24
CA ALA A 18 -9.45 11.82 -8.59
C ALA A 18 -8.57 10.77 -7.89
N MET A 19 -9.17 9.79 -7.22
CA MET A 19 -8.43 8.67 -6.62
C MET A 19 -7.68 7.86 -7.70
N GLY A 20 -8.34 7.58 -8.83
CA GLY A 20 -7.73 6.86 -9.96
C GLY A 20 -6.56 7.62 -10.59
N GLU A 21 -6.71 8.93 -10.81
CA GLU A 21 -5.64 9.79 -11.32
C GLU A 21 -4.46 9.85 -10.34
N LEU A 22 -4.74 10.02 -9.05
CA LEU A 22 -3.73 10.02 -8.00
C LEU A 22 -3.02 8.65 -7.90
N PHE A 23 -3.76 7.55 -7.98
CA PHE A 23 -3.23 6.20 -8.01
C PHE A 23 -2.30 5.98 -9.20
N ASN A 24 -2.71 6.41 -10.40
CA ASN A 24 -1.90 6.26 -11.61
C ASN A 24 -0.56 6.99 -11.51
N LYS A 25 -0.52 8.18 -10.87
CA LYS A 25 0.74 8.89 -10.58
C LYS A 25 1.68 8.09 -9.67
N PHE A 26 1.16 7.26 -8.76
CA PHE A 26 1.94 6.44 -7.83
C PHE A 26 2.07 4.96 -8.23
N LYS A 27 1.42 4.52 -9.31
CA LYS A 27 1.48 3.16 -9.83
C LYS A 27 2.92 2.66 -10.03
N PRO A 28 3.89 3.45 -10.52
CA PRO A 28 5.29 3.00 -10.61
C PRO A 28 5.91 2.61 -9.26
N LEU A 29 5.60 3.36 -8.19
CA LEU A 29 6.05 3.03 -6.83
C LEU A 29 5.46 1.69 -6.39
N LEU A 30 4.16 1.49 -6.57
CA LEU A 30 3.48 0.24 -6.21
C LEU A 30 4.06 -0.96 -6.96
N LYS A 31 4.25 -0.84 -8.28
CA LYS A 31 4.87 -1.89 -9.10
C LYS A 31 6.28 -2.24 -8.61
N SER A 32 7.09 -1.22 -8.27
CA SER A 32 8.44 -1.40 -7.74
C SER A 32 8.43 -2.15 -6.40
N ARG A 33 7.50 -1.80 -5.49
CA ARG A 33 7.36 -2.48 -4.19
C ARG A 33 6.84 -3.91 -4.34
N ALA A 34 5.85 -4.13 -5.19
CA ALA A 34 5.32 -5.47 -5.46
C ALA A 34 6.41 -6.41 -6.00
N LYS A 35 7.19 -5.95 -6.98
CA LYS A 35 8.32 -6.72 -7.54
C LYS A 35 9.38 -7.10 -6.51
N ARG A 36 9.57 -6.29 -5.46
CA ARG A 36 10.51 -6.63 -4.37
C ARG A 36 10.03 -7.84 -3.59
N TYR A 37 8.77 -7.86 -3.18
CA TYR A 37 8.24 -8.96 -2.36
C TYR A 37 7.91 -10.20 -3.17
N SER A 38 7.64 -10.07 -4.47
CA SER A 38 7.47 -11.25 -5.32
C SER A 38 8.73 -12.10 -5.42
N ARG A 39 9.91 -11.47 -5.32
CA ARG A 39 11.21 -12.18 -5.22
C ARG A 39 11.36 -12.99 -3.92
N TYR A 40 10.51 -12.78 -2.93
CA TYR A 40 10.49 -13.51 -1.68
C TYR A 40 9.39 -14.59 -1.64
N GLY A 41 8.81 -14.95 -2.79
CA GLY A 41 7.86 -16.06 -2.91
C GLY A 41 6.39 -15.68 -2.70
N LEU A 42 6.03 -14.40 -2.82
CA LEU A 42 4.63 -13.97 -2.89
C LEU A 42 4.21 -13.75 -4.34
N GLU A 43 2.94 -14.00 -4.65
CA GLU A 43 2.40 -13.68 -5.96
C GLU A 43 2.40 -12.16 -6.19
N TYR A 44 2.91 -11.75 -7.36
CA TYR A 44 3.09 -10.34 -7.67
C TYR A 44 1.78 -9.56 -7.61
N ASP A 45 0.72 -10.14 -8.17
CA ASP A 45 -0.59 -9.50 -8.25
C ASP A 45 -1.22 -9.35 -6.85
N ASP A 46 -1.03 -10.32 -5.96
CA ASP A 46 -1.49 -10.22 -4.57
C ASP A 46 -0.80 -9.09 -3.82
N VAL A 47 0.54 -8.99 -3.94
CA VAL A 47 1.30 -7.90 -3.32
C VAL A 47 0.90 -6.55 -3.93
N PHE A 48 0.70 -6.50 -5.24
CA PHE A 48 0.29 -5.28 -5.92
C PHE A 48 -1.10 -4.81 -5.45
N GLN A 49 -2.06 -5.73 -5.36
CA GLN A 49 -3.41 -5.46 -4.85
C GLN A 49 -3.37 -4.99 -3.39
N GLN A 50 -2.61 -5.68 -2.53
CA GLN A 50 -2.44 -5.27 -1.14
C GLN A 50 -1.80 -3.88 -1.04
N GLY A 51 -0.79 -3.59 -1.87
CA GLY A 51 -0.18 -2.27 -1.98
C GLY A 51 -1.17 -1.20 -2.42
N ALA A 52 -2.06 -1.50 -3.37
CA ALA A 52 -3.11 -0.61 -3.83
C ALA A 52 -4.13 -0.30 -2.72
N LEU A 53 -4.54 -1.31 -1.95
CA LEU A 53 -5.41 -1.12 -0.79
C LEU A 53 -4.76 -0.20 0.26
N ILE A 54 -3.50 -0.46 0.61
CA ILE A 54 -2.73 0.39 1.55
C ILE A 54 -2.63 1.83 1.03
N PHE A 55 -2.41 2.01 -0.27
CA PHE A 55 -2.39 3.33 -0.90
C PHE A 55 -3.73 4.05 -0.69
N ILE A 56 -4.85 3.43 -1.03
CA ILE A 56 -6.19 4.04 -0.91
C ILE A 56 -6.47 4.47 0.53
N LEU A 57 -6.21 3.56 1.49
CA LEU A 57 -6.37 3.86 2.92
C LEU A 57 -5.47 5.02 3.38
N ALA A 58 -4.21 5.04 2.92
CA ALA A 58 -3.27 6.10 3.24
C ALA A 58 -3.70 7.47 2.65
N VAL A 59 -4.35 7.51 1.50
CA VAL A 59 -4.92 8.77 0.96
C VAL A 59 -5.97 9.33 1.92
N TYR A 60 -6.88 8.49 2.42
CA TYR A 60 -7.90 8.92 3.39
C TYR A 60 -7.29 9.40 4.71
N ASP A 61 -6.27 8.70 5.20
CA ASP A 61 -5.58 9.03 6.45
C ASP A 61 -4.62 10.23 6.35
N TYR A 62 -4.24 10.63 5.14
CA TYR A 62 -3.19 11.64 4.94
C TYR A 62 -3.59 12.98 5.57
N LYS A 63 -2.69 13.50 6.42
CA LYS A 63 -2.74 14.86 6.94
C LYS A 63 -1.46 15.56 6.52
N GLU A 64 -1.60 16.75 5.95
CA GLU A 64 -0.47 17.58 5.55
C GLU A 64 0.21 18.13 6.82
N ILE A 65 1.32 17.51 7.22
CA ILE A 65 2.11 17.90 8.38
C ILE A 65 3.55 18.13 7.89
N PRO A 66 3.96 19.41 7.77
CA PRO A 66 5.34 19.74 7.43
C PRO A 66 6.33 19.11 8.43
N PRO A 67 7.53 18.70 7.98
CA PRO A 67 8.08 18.85 6.63
C PRO A 67 7.73 17.70 5.67
N THR A 68 6.82 16.79 6.04
CA THR A 68 6.59 15.56 5.28
C THR A 68 5.70 15.80 4.07
N THR A 69 6.26 15.61 2.87
CA THR A 69 5.49 15.65 1.62
C THR A 69 4.55 14.46 1.51
N PHE A 70 3.47 14.62 0.72
CA PHE A 70 2.56 13.52 0.42
C PHE A 70 3.30 12.29 -0.13
N ALA A 71 4.22 12.48 -1.08
CA ALA A 71 4.99 11.37 -1.65
C ALA A 71 5.86 10.65 -0.60
N GLY A 72 6.47 11.40 0.32
CA GLY A 72 7.24 10.84 1.44
C GLY A 72 6.36 10.01 2.38
N TYR A 73 5.20 10.54 2.73
CA TYR A 73 4.19 9.83 3.52
C TYR A 73 3.75 8.52 2.83
N MET A 74 3.36 8.58 1.56
CA MET A 74 2.90 7.41 0.80
C MET A 74 3.97 6.33 0.71
N LYS A 75 5.22 6.72 0.41
CA LYS A 75 6.36 5.80 0.37
C LYS A 75 6.53 5.06 1.70
N LYS A 76 6.44 5.76 2.83
CA LYS A 76 6.58 5.18 4.17
C LYS A 76 5.42 4.24 4.48
N ARG A 77 4.18 4.66 4.26
CA ARG A 77 2.97 3.86 4.53
C ARG A 77 2.91 2.58 3.72
N ILE A 78 3.16 2.64 2.41
CA ILE A 78 3.18 1.47 1.54
C ILE A 78 4.28 0.50 1.97
N SER A 79 5.51 1.00 2.19
CA SER A 79 6.63 0.13 2.56
C SER A 79 6.39 -0.59 3.88
N TRP A 80 5.86 0.13 4.88
CA TRP A 80 5.53 -0.47 6.17
C TRP A 80 4.37 -1.46 6.08
N GLY A 81 3.27 -1.07 5.43
CA GLY A 81 2.08 -1.92 5.30
C GLY A 81 2.39 -3.22 4.55
N LEU A 82 3.20 -3.16 3.49
CA LEU A 82 3.64 -4.36 2.77
C LEU A 82 4.59 -5.23 3.61
N TRP A 83 5.45 -4.64 4.45
CA TRP A 83 6.27 -5.42 5.37
C TRP A 83 5.44 -6.15 6.42
N VAL A 84 4.41 -5.49 6.99
CA VAL A 84 3.49 -6.13 7.94
C VAL A 84 2.73 -7.28 7.26
N TYR A 85 2.22 -7.05 6.06
CA TYR A 85 1.56 -8.09 5.25
C TYR A 85 2.49 -9.28 4.98
N TYR A 86 3.71 -9.00 4.51
CA TYR A 86 4.72 -10.02 4.25
C TYR A 86 5.07 -10.84 5.50
N ARG A 87 5.25 -10.17 6.65
CA ARG A 87 5.54 -10.85 7.92
C ARG A 87 4.41 -11.79 8.33
N LYS A 88 3.15 -11.36 8.15
CA LYS A 88 1.98 -12.20 8.42
C LYS A 88 1.96 -13.43 7.51
N TYR A 89 2.23 -13.24 6.21
CA TYR A 89 2.33 -14.33 5.24
C TYR A 89 3.40 -15.36 5.63
N LEU A 90 4.61 -14.91 5.98
CA LEU A 90 5.67 -15.81 6.42
C LEU A 90 5.29 -16.62 7.67
N ASN A 91 4.67 -15.98 8.65
CA ASN A 91 4.23 -16.68 9.86
C ASN A 91 3.20 -17.78 9.52
N GLN A 92 2.25 -17.49 8.62
CA GLN A 92 1.28 -18.48 8.16
C GLN A 92 1.95 -19.66 7.46
N GLN A 93 2.94 -19.40 6.59
CA GLN A 93 3.71 -20.45 5.92
C GLN A 93 4.49 -21.32 6.92
N ILE A 94 5.08 -20.71 7.96
CA ILE A 94 5.78 -21.44 9.04
C ILE A 94 4.79 -22.30 9.83
N GLU A 95 3.65 -21.75 10.22
CA GLU A 95 2.60 -22.49 10.94
C GLU A 95 2.14 -23.72 10.14
N ILE A 96 1.79 -23.52 8.86
CA ILE A 96 1.40 -24.61 7.95
C ILE A 96 2.50 -25.66 7.83
N SER A 97 3.76 -25.25 7.58
CA SER A 97 4.89 -26.17 7.41
C SER A 97 5.25 -26.95 8.69
N SER A 98 4.97 -26.38 9.86
CA SER A 98 5.24 -27.00 11.17
C SER A 98 4.06 -27.86 11.68
N GLY A 99 2.97 -27.95 10.91
CA GLY A 99 1.76 -28.68 11.30
C GLY A 99 0.91 -27.96 12.36
N LEU A 100 1.23 -26.70 12.67
CA LEU A 100 0.43 -25.85 13.55
C LEU A 100 -0.78 -25.32 12.76
N LYS A 101 -1.97 -25.40 13.35
CA LYS A 101 -3.14 -24.76 12.75
C LYS A 101 -2.94 -23.24 12.74
N PRO A 102 -3.09 -22.57 11.58
CA PRO A 102 -3.11 -21.12 11.56
C PRO A 102 -4.17 -20.60 12.53
N LYS A 103 -3.83 -19.61 13.34
CA LYS A 103 -4.79 -19.02 14.28
C LYS A 103 -5.98 -18.46 13.48
N GLU A 104 -7.18 -18.98 13.73
CA GLU A 104 -8.40 -18.52 13.05
C GLU A 104 -8.58 -17.01 13.26
N MET A 105 -8.94 -16.31 12.18
CA MET A 105 -9.12 -14.85 12.15
C MET A 105 -10.50 -14.43 12.64
#